data_AF-A0A7S3RB93-F1
#
_entry.id   AF-A0A7S3RB93-F1
#
_cell.length_a   1.000
_cell.length_b   1.000
_cell.length_c   1.000
_cell.angle_alpha   90.00
_cell.angle_beta   90.00
_cell.angle_gamma   90.00
#
_symmetry.space_group_name_H-M   'P 1'
#
loop_
_entity.id
_entity.type
_entity.pdbx_description
1 polymer ?
#
loop_
_entity_poly.entity_id
_entity_poly.type
_entity_poly.pdbx_seq_one_letter_code
_entity_poly.pdbx_strand_id
1 'polypeptide(L)'
;ALSLCPRALAPALSSAMSTFVRRAEFYDVPSVQKIVDEEGETLCKRFGHFDVTSLVEMAMLCIVAVNEAGAVVGFAAFHDHPAGMTGVAASDWPDWLHTYFGHGHFNAANVTWLSYFVCDPTVHTEVAENVLRTAFTTMPEVDAVLMALPVDVKPFLPLRDTFDQLEPKVAAAVPYNVSLCPRALYLDKLHIRKARVEDHDDLVPIFEMQSEVLTERYGEYFIAQMIESQDEENKALVAEVEGRAVGLLALSSEIDVNTLQASFDLEAFDGLVTADEDELVAAEKARARADEAERAAKDARAVIPPDESPTLDEGEEGDEALAERETAARFEARRSAVAAAAKAAEEAAVAEAEAVAAEAAITYTCEAVAISLFCIDDSFESRSRDFLAGVFAAYPEKKYVLLTVPHATAEFPLLATFQQIEPRPASAFDHVLYLFHRDAMLSPALKLRLASPADADRVSELTGELINAEEIGDFFAEATRMVDDSSKLAYVVECSEQVVGLILLDAAVDVPSVQSLYRLEDFILLAEHEPRQHIELQTFVLNPIFSASSRFLLREV
;
A
#
# COMPACT_ATOMS: atom_id res chain seq x y z
N ALA A 1 -23.28 -58.68 -2.08
CA ALA A 1 -22.55 -59.30 -3.20
C ALA A 1 -23.00 -58.61 -4.48
N LEU A 2 -22.05 -57.90 -5.11
CA LEU A 2 -22.02 -57.45 -6.52
C LEU A 2 -23.13 -56.46 -6.95
N SER A 3 -22.89 -55.41 -7.73
CA SER A 3 -21.69 -54.76 -8.28
C SER A 3 -22.29 -53.64 -9.15
N LEU A 4 -22.15 -52.39 -8.73
CA LEU A 4 -22.44 -51.23 -9.58
C LEU A 4 -21.10 -50.78 -10.14
N CYS A 5 -20.82 -51.17 -11.39
CA CYS A 5 -19.69 -50.63 -12.15
C CYS A 5 -20.02 -49.18 -12.58
N PRO A 6 -19.13 -48.21 -12.34
CA PRO A 6 -19.26 -46.87 -12.91
C PRO A 6 -18.86 -46.90 -14.39
N ARG A 7 -19.67 -46.23 -15.22
CA ARG A 7 -19.38 -45.96 -16.62
C ARG A 7 -18.15 -45.05 -16.68
N ALA A 8 -17.02 -45.60 -17.13
CA ALA A 8 -15.89 -44.83 -17.57
C ALA A 8 -16.31 -43.99 -18.80
N LEU A 9 -16.34 -42.66 -18.65
CA LEU A 9 -16.23 -41.77 -19.80
C LEU A 9 -14.76 -41.77 -20.22
N ALA A 10 -14.47 -42.46 -21.32
CA ALA A 10 -13.25 -42.21 -22.07
C ALA A 10 -13.29 -40.77 -22.62
N PRO A 11 -12.17 -40.03 -22.62
CA PRO A 11 -12.15 -38.69 -23.18
C PRO A 11 -12.30 -38.83 -24.69
N ALA A 12 -13.37 -38.23 -25.23
CA ALA A 12 -13.42 -37.96 -26.65
C ALA A 12 -12.29 -36.97 -26.95
N LEU A 13 -11.29 -37.41 -27.71
CA LEU A 13 -10.32 -36.55 -28.38
C LEU A 13 -11.07 -35.65 -29.37
N SER A 14 -11.69 -34.60 -28.84
CA SER A 14 -11.91 -33.38 -29.58
C SER A 14 -10.57 -32.68 -29.65
N SER A 15 -10.08 -32.42 -30.85
CA SER A 15 -9.06 -31.41 -31.10
C SER A 15 -9.65 -30.06 -30.69
N ALA A 16 -9.68 -29.77 -29.39
CA ALA A 16 -9.99 -28.43 -28.90
C ALA A 16 -8.90 -27.52 -29.43
N MET A 17 -9.26 -26.61 -30.33
CA MET A 17 -8.35 -25.54 -30.74
C MET A 17 -8.03 -24.76 -29.49
N SER A 18 -6.81 -24.88 -28.97
CA SER A 18 -6.46 -24.19 -27.74
C SER A 18 -6.38 -22.70 -28.03
N THR A 19 -7.18 -21.91 -27.33
CA THR A 19 -7.08 -20.45 -27.34
C THR A 19 -6.14 -20.00 -26.25
N PHE A 20 -5.29 -19.03 -26.56
CA PHE A 20 -4.42 -18.36 -25.60
C PHE A 20 -4.81 -16.89 -25.51
N VAL A 21 -4.68 -16.29 -24.33
CA VAL A 21 -5.04 -14.90 -24.08
C VAL A 21 -3.81 -14.09 -23.65
N ARG A 22 -3.74 -12.84 -24.10
CA ARG A 22 -2.69 -11.90 -23.70
C ARG A 22 -3.24 -10.48 -23.63
N ARG A 23 -2.47 -9.57 -23.03
CA ARG A 23 -2.77 -8.14 -23.09
C ARG A 23 -2.82 -7.69 -24.55
N ALA A 24 -3.85 -6.90 -24.87
CA ALA A 24 -4.01 -6.31 -26.18
C ALA A 24 -2.94 -5.24 -26.42
N GLU A 25 -2.45 -5.16 -27.64
CA GLU A 25 -1.53 -4.12 -28.08
C GLU A 25 -2.17 -3.32 -29.23
N PHE A 26 -1.63 -2.13 -29.50
CA PHE A 26 -2.17 -1.25 -30.54
C PHE A 26 -2.22 -1.91 -31.94
N TYR A 27 -1.31 -2.83 -32.24
CA TYR A 27 -1.32 -3.56 -33.52
C TYR A 27 -2.48 -4.55 -33.65
N ASP A 28 -3.17 -4.90 -32.56
CA ASP A 28 -4.32 -5.81 -32.60
C ASP A 28 -5.60 -5.12 -33.09
N VAL A 29 -5.65 -3.78 -33.02
CA VAL A 29 -6.82 -2.96 -33.39
C VAL A 29 -7.42 -3.36 -34.75
N PRO A 30 -6.65 -3.51 -35.85
CA PRO A 30 -7.22 -3.90 -37.15
C PRO A 30 -7.79 -5.31 -37.17
N SER A 31 -7.28 -6.22 -36.34
CA SER A 31 -7.79 -7.59 -36.24
C SER A 31 -9.07 -7.65 -35.41
N VAL A 32 -9.12 -6.88 -34.32
CA VAL A 32 -10.33 -6.73 -33.51
C VAL A 32 -11.44 -6.06 -34.34
N GLN A 33 -11.12 -5.00 -35.08
CA GLN A 33 -12.10 -4.28 -35.92
C GLN A 33 -12.77 -5.21 -36.94
N LYS A 34 -12.06 -6.19 -37.50
CA LYS A 34 -12.67 -7.17 -38.42
C LYS A 34 -13.77 -7.99 -37.76
N ILE A 35 -13.57 -8.42 -36.52
CA ILE A 35 -14.58 -9.17 -35.75
C ILE A 35 -15.76 -8.26 -35.42
N VAL A 36 -15.47 -7.00 -35.06
CA VAL A 36 -16.49 -5.98 -34.80
C VAL A 36 -17.35 -5.72 -36.02
N ASP A 37 -16.77 -5.58 -37.21
CA ASP A 37 -17.50 -5.27 -38.45
C ASP A 37 -18.51 -6.37 -38.82
N GLU A 38 -18.25 -7.63 -38.43
CA GLU A 38 -19.15 -8.76 -38.65
C GLU A 38 -20.38 -8.72 -37.71
N GLU A 39 -20.24 -8.20 -36.49
CA GLU A 39 -21.29 -8.19 -35.45
C GLU A 39 -21.75 -6.77 -35.01
N GLY A 40 -21.33 -5.73 -35.75
CA GLY A 40 -21.36 -4.33 -35.30
C GLY A 40 -22.72 -3.81 -34.85
N GLU A 41 -23.82 -4.12 -35.55
CA GLU A 41 -25.17 -3.67 -35.14
C GLU A 41 -25.60 -4.26 -33.78
N THR A 42 -25.19 -5.49 -33.46
CA THR A 42 -25.53 -6.14 -32.20
C THR A 42 -24.68 -5.60 -31.06
N LEU A 43 -23.40 -5.35 -31.33
CA LEU A 43 -22.45 -4.79 -30.36
C LEU A 43 -22.80 -3.34 -30.03
N CYS A 44 -23.14 -2.52 -31.03
CA CYS A 44 -23.57 -1.13 -30.81
C CYS A 44 -24.83 -1.03 -29.95
N LYS A 45 -25.77 -1.97 -30.06
CA LYS A 45 -26.96 -2.01 -29.19
C LYS A 45 -26.63 -2.35 -27.73
N ARG A 46 -25.54 -3.08 -27.48
CA ARG A 46 -25.13 -3.56 -26.16
C ARG A 46 -24.26 -2.54 -25.43
N PHE A 47 -23.22 -2.08 -26.11
CA PHE A 47 -22.13 -1.29 -25.52
C PHE A 47 -22.16 0.18 -25.96
N GLY A 48 -23.13 0.57 -26.79
CA GLY A 48 -23.21 1.93 -27.33
C GLY A 48 -22.29 2.13 -28.55
N HIS A 49 -22.02 3.38 -28.89
CA HIS A 49 -21.00 3.68 -29.89
C HIS A 49 -19.61 3.57 -29.26
N PHE A 50 -18.70 2.86 -29.92
CA PHE A 50 -17.34 2.66 -29.47
C PHE A 50 -16.40 2.72 -30.67
N ASP A 51 -15.16 3.10 -30.39
CA ASP A 51 -14.03 2.95 -31.31
C ASP A 51 -13.01 2.03 -30.66
N VAL A 52 -12.51 1.05 -31.43
CA VAL A 52 -11.58 0.05 -30.89
C VAL A 52 -10.25 0.68 -30.49
N THR A 53 -9.82 1.74 -31.20
CA THR A 53 -8.60 2.48 -30.89
C THR A 53 -8.75 3.17 -29.54
N SER A 54 -9.85 3.90 -29.33
CA SER A 54 -10.13 4.56 -28.05
C SER A 54 -10.27 3.55 -26.92
N LEU A 55 -10.88 2.37 -27.15
CA LEU A 55 -10.98 1.32 -26.13
C LEU A 55 -9.60 0.81 -25.70
N VAL A 56 -8.69 0.56 -26.64
CA VAL A 56 -7.34 0.06 -26.34
C VAL A 56 -6.51 1.12 -25.61
N GLU A 57 -6.71 2.40 -25.92
CA GLU A 57 -6.02 3.52 -25.28
C GLU A 57 -6.53 3.80 -23.87
N MET A 58 -7.85 3.81 -23.66
CA MET A 58 -8.48 4.32 -22.45
C MET A 58 -8.79 3.24 -21.41
N ALA A 59 -8.94 1.98 -21.81
CA ALA A 59 -9.27 0.91 -20.89
C ALA A 59 -8.08 0.59 -19.98
N MET A 60 -8.37 0.40 -18.69
CA MET A 60 -7.38 -0.03 -17.70
C MET A 60 -6.72 -1.37 -18.09
N LEU A 61 -7.49 -2.29 -18.66
CA LEU A 61 -6.98 -3.56 -19.17
C LEU A 61 -7.75 -3.97 -20.43
N CYS A 62 -7.02 -4.27 -21.49
CA CYS A 62 -7.55 -4.93 -22.68
C CYS A 62 -6.91 -6.31 -22.85
N ILE A 63 -7.73 -7.31 -23.18
CA ILE A 63 -7.30 -8.70 -23.38
C ILE A 63 -7.75 -9.15 -24.76
N VAL A 64 -6.83 -9.73 -25.53
CA VAL A 64 -7.13 -10.42 -26.80
C VAL A 64 -7.00 -11.93 -26.62
N ALA A 65 -7.94 -12.66 -27.21
CA ALA A 65 -7.87 -14.11 -27.37
C ALA A 65 -7.37 -14.44 -28.77
N VAL A 66 -6.40 -15.35 -28.85
CA VAL A 66 -5.70 -15.72 -30.07
C VAL A 66 -5.75 -17.24 -30.23
N ASN A 67 -6.04 -17.71 -31.43
CA ASN A 67 -6.02 -19.14 -31.73
C ASN A 67 -4.59 -19.65 -32.04
N GLU A 68 -4.43 -20.95 -32.23
CA GLU A 68 -3.14 -21.58 -32.57
C GLU A 68 -2.47 -21.02 -33.83
N ALA A 69 -3.24 -20.42 -34.75
CA ALA A 69 -2.72 -19.80 -35.96
C ALA A 69 -2.23 -18.35 -35.75
N GLY A 70 -2.33 -17.83 -34.53
CA GLY A 70 -1.98 -16.45 -34.21
C GLY A 70 -3.05 -15.43 -34.61
N ALA A 71 -4.25 -15.88 -35.01
CA ALA A 71 -5.34 -14.98 -35.36
C ALA A 71 -6.15 -14.59 -34.13
N VAL A 72 -6.51 -13.31 -34.03
CA VAL A 72 -7.40 -12.81 -32.97
C VAL A 72 -8.79 -13.40 -33.19
N VAL A 73 -9.32 -14.02 -32.14
CA VAL A 73 -10.66 -14.65 -32.08
C VAL A 73 -11.54 -14.07 -30.99
N GLY A 74 -11.03 -13.13 -30.19
CA GLY A 74 -11.83 -12.41 -29.21
C GLY A 74 -11.10 -11.24 -28.59
N PHE A 75 -11.86 -10.34 -27.99
CA PHE A 75 -11.37 -9.11 -27.36
C PHE A 75 -12.30 -8.70 -26.21
N ALA A 76 -11.70 -8.20 -25.13
CA ALA A 76 -12.40 -7.65 -23.99
C ALA A 76 -11.70 -6.40 -23.47
N ALA A 77 -12.48 -5.41 -23.04
CA ALA A 77 -11.98 -4.19 -22.43
C ALA A 77 -12.58 -4.00 -21.04
N PHE A 78 -11.72 -3.65 -20.08
CA PHE A 78 -12.05 -3.44 -18.68
C PHE A 78 -11.72 -2.01 -18.26
N HIS A 79 -12.69 -1.34 -17.63
CA HIS A 79 -12.54 0.01 -17.11
C HIS A 79 -12.67 0.00 -15.58
N ASP A 80 -12.25 1.07 -14.94
CA ASP A 80 -12.41 1.34 -13.51
C ASP A 80 -13.77 1.97 -13.16
N HIS A 81 -14.53 2.39 -14.17
CA HIS A 81 -15.86 2.95 -14.06
C HIS A 81 -16.78 2.38 -15.16
N PRO A 82 -18.12 2.51 -15.05
CA PRO A 82 -19.04 1.97 -16.05
C PRO A 82 -19.09 2.85 -17.32
N ALA A 83 -18.04 2.80 -18.15
CA ALA A 83 -17.87 3.66 -19.33
C ALA A 83 -19.05 3.62 -20.34
N GLY A 84 -19.80 2.53 -20.40
CA GLY A 84 -20.98 2.37 -21.28
C GLY A 84 -22.29 2.93 -20.70
N MET A 85 -22.31 3.40 -19.46
CA MET A 85 -23.50 3.92 -18.81
C MET A 85 -23.64 5.43 -18.99
N THR A 86 -24.87 5.88 -19.23
CA THR A 86 -25.24 7.30 -19.27
C THR A 86 -25.92 7.70 -17.97
N GLY A 87 -25.62 8.91 -17.49
CA GLY A 87 -26.25 9.48 -16.28
C GLY A 87 -25.60 9.07 -14.95
N VAL A 88 -24.47 8.37 -14.98
CA VAL A 88 -23.61 8.11 -13.81
C VAL A 88 -22.23 8.64 -14.14
N ALA A 89 -21.72 9.60 -13.37
CA ALA A 89 -20.36 10.09 -13.54
C ALA A 89 -19.33 9.03 -13.13
N ALA A 90 -18.13 9.09 -13.71
CA ALA A 90 -17.05 8.15 -13.41
C ALA A 90 -16.62 8.20 -11.93
N SER A 91 -16.74 9.34 -11.26
CA SER A 91 -16.46 9.47 -9.82
C SER A 91 -17.58 8.92 -8.92
N ASP A 92 -18.83 8.95 -9.40
CA ASP A 92 -20.01 8.76 -8.54
C ASP A 92 -20.55 7.32 -8.60
N TRP A 93 -20.00 6.48 -9.48
CA TRP A 93 -20.51 5.13 -9.66
C TRP A 93 -20.46 4.26 -8.39
N PRO A 94 -19.47 4.36 -7.48
CA PRO A 94 -19.48 3.57 -6.26
C PRO A 94 -20.68 3.90 -5.38
N ASP A 95 -20.89 5.18 -5.08
CA ASP A 95 -22.02 5.66 -4.28
C ASP A 95 -23.37 5.33 -4.93
N TRP A 96 -23.45 5.44 -6.26
CA TRP A 96 -24.59 5.01 -7.04
C TRP A 96 -24.85 3.51 -6.86
N LEU A 97 -23.84 2.65 -7.00
CA LEU A 97 -23.97 1.20 -6.85
C LEU A 97 -24.40 0.83 -5.42
N HIS A 98 -23.84 1.51 -4.41
CA HIS A 98 -24.19 1.32 -3.00
C HIS A 98 -25.65 1.67 -2.73
N THR A 99 -26.11 2.78 -3.29
CA THR A 99 -27.47 3.28 -3.11
C THR A 99 -28.50 2.37 -3.80
N TYR A 100 -28.24 1.96 -5.04
CA TYR A 100 -29.24 1.25 -5.85
C TYR A 100 -29.17 -0.26 -5.76
N PHE A 101 -27.99 -0.88 -5.59
CA PHE A 101 -27.81 -2.34 -5.60
C PHE A 101 -27.29 -2.87 -4.25
N GLY A 102 -26.63 -2.02 -3.47
CA GLY A 102 -26.28 -2.34 -2.09
C GLY A 102 -25.08 -3.26 -1.94
N HIS A 103 -23.91 -2.70 -2.28
CA HIS A 103 -22.60 -3.30 -2.10
C HIS A 103 -21.60 -2.27 -1.58
N GLY A 104 -21.79 -1.81 -0.34
CA GLY A 104 -21.04 -0.69 0.27
C GLY A 104 -19.51 -0.87 0.39
N HIS A 105 -19.00 -2.04 0.06
CA HIS A 105 -17.56 -2.36 0.05
C HIS A 105 -16.95 -2.27 -1.35
N PHE A 106 -17.75 -2.17 -2.41
CA PHE A 106 -17.23 -2.05 -3.77
C PHE A 106 -16.80 -0.63 -4.07
N ASN A 107 -15.58 -0.46 -4.56
CA ASN A 107 -14.99 0.81 -4.92
C ASN A 107 -14.09 0.63 -6.13
N ALA A 108 -13.45 1.71 -6.56
CA ALA A 108 -12.54 1.65 -7.69
C ALA A 108 -11.34 0.73 -7.42
N ALA A 109 -10.99 0.34 -6.18
CA ALA A 109 -9.85 -0.53 -5.87
C ALA A 109 -10.13 -2.00 -6.21
N ASN A 110 -11.31 -2.49 -5.78
CA ASN A 110 -11.63 -3.92 -5.77
C ASN A 110 -12.64 -4.34 -6.85
N VAL A 111 -13.12 -3.41 -7.67
CA VAL A 111 -14.04 -3.69 -8.76
C VAL A 111 -13.53 -3.11 -10.08
N THR A 112 -13.77 -3.86 -11.14
CA THR A 112 -13.59 -3.40 -12.52
C THR A 112 -14.85 -3.66 -13.33
N TRP A 113 -15.02 -2.91 -14.41
CA TRP A 113 -16.18 -2.97 -15.29
C TRP A 113 -15.79 -3.58 -16.64
N LEU A 114 -16.39 -4.71 -16.99
CA LEU A 114 -16.36 -5.25 -18.35
C LEU A 114 -17.21 -4.33 -19.23
N SER A 115 -16.56 -3.41 -19.92
CA SER A 115 -17.22 -2.41 -20.77
C SER A 115 -17.46 -2.91 -22.19
N TYR A 116 -16.64 -3.87 -22.64
CA TYR A 116 -16.72 -4.38 -23.99
C TYR A 116 -16.28 -5.84 -24.06
N PHE A 117 -17.00 -6.64 -24.85
CA PHE A 117 -16.65 -8.04 -25.11
C PHE A 117 -17.14 -8.47 -26.50
N VAL A 118 -16.25 -9.07 -27.28
CA VAL A 118 -16.54 -9.66 -28.59
C VAL A 118 -15.72 -10.94 -28.76
N CYS A 119 -16.30 -11.98 -29.34
CA CYS A 119 -15.60 -13.24 -29.59
C CYS A 119 -16.21 -14.01 -30.74
N ASP A 120 -15.41 -14.87 -31.37
CA ASP A 120 -15.88 -15.83 -32.37
C ASP A 120 -16.90 -16.79 -31.73
N PRO A 121 -18.12 -16.93 -32.31
CA PRO A 121 -19.18 -17.79 -31.79
C PRO A 121 -18.82 -19.28 -31.70
N THR A 122 -17.74 -19.75 -32.33
CA THR A 122 -17.30 -21.14 -32.26
C THR A 122 -16.52 -21.47 -30.99
N VAL A 123 -15.88 -20.47 -30.37
CA VAL A 123 -14.99 -20.64 -29.19
C VAL A 123 -15.38 -19.76 -27.99
N HIS A 124 -16.58 -19.17 -28.03
CA HIS A 124 -17.05 -18.16 -27.09
C HIS A 124 -16.97 -18.53 -25.59
N THR A 125 -17.21 -19.79 -25.22
CA THR A 125 -17.11 -20.25 -23.82
C THR A 125 -15.67 -20.26 -23.33
N GLU A 126 -14.75 -20.77 -24.14
CA GLU A 126 -13.33 -20.85 -23.80
C GLU A 126 -12.70 -19.45 -23.73
N VAL A 127 -13.06 -18.58 -24.67
CA VAL A 127 -12.61 -17.18 -24.67
C VAL A 127 -13.08 -16.45 -23.42
N ALA A 128 -14.36 -16.56 -23.05
CA ALA A 128 -14.88 -15.89 -21.85
C ALA A 128 -14.20 -16.39 -20.56
N GLU A 129 -14.01 -17.71 -20.43
CA GLU A 129 -13.32 -18.34 -19.30
C GLU A 129 -11.88 -17.82 -19.17
N ASN A 130 -11.11 -17.87 -20.26
CA ASN A 130 -9.71 -17.47 -20.28
C ASN A 130 -9.53 -15.96 -20.04
N VAL A 131 -10.41 -15.13 -20.63
CA VAL A 131 -10.40 -13.67 -20.45
C VAL A 131 -10.67 -13.29 -19.00
N LEU A 132 -11.72 -13.83 -18.39
CA LEU A 132 -12.08 -13.50 -17.00
C LEU A 132 -11.01 -14.00 -16.02
N ARG A 133 -10.53 -15.23 -16.19
CA ARG A 133 -9.42 -15.79 -15.40
C ARG A 133 -8.17 -14.90 -15.49
N THR A 134 -7.83 -14.45 -16.69
CA THR A 134 -6.67 -13.58 -16.92
C THR A 134 -6.88 -12.21 -16.31
N ALA A 135 -8.07 -11.62 -16.44
CA ALA A 135 -8.38 -10.33 -15.81
C ALA A 135 -8.18 -10.37 -14.29
N PHE A 136 -8.68 -11.40 -13.61
CA PHE A 136 -8.46 -11.58 -12.18
C PHE A 136 -6.99 -11.88 -11.84
N THR A 137 -6.28 -12.65 -12.66
CA THR A 137 -4.85 -12.95 -12.43
C THR A 137 -3.98 -11.70 -12.58
N THR A 138 -4.24 -10.88 -13.61
CA THR A 138 -3.54 -9.61 -13.87
C THR A 138 -3.87 -8.53 -12.85
N MET A 139 -5.05 -8.56 -12.24
CA MET A 139 -5.49 -7.59 -11.22
C MET A 139 -5.79 -8.31 -9.89
N PRO A 140 -4.76 -8.57 -9.05
CA PRO A 140 -4.93 -9.27 -7.77
C PRO A 140 -5.86 -8.57 -6.77
N GLU A 141 -5.92 -7.24 -6.81
CA GLU A 141 -6.77 -6.40 -5.93
C GLU A 141 -8.28 -6.52 -6.27
N VAL A 142 -8.63 -6.97 -7.49
CA VAL A 142 -10.01 -6.99 -7.96
C VAL A 142 -10.72 -8.25 -7.43
N ASP A 143 -11.77 -8.02 -6.64
CA ASP A 143 -12.65 -9.04 -6.06
C ASP A 143 -13.84 -9.39 -6.97
N ALA A 144 -14.27 -8.46 -7.82
CA ALA A 144 -15.39 -8.68 -8.73
C ALA A 144 -15.28 -7.88 -10.04
N VAL A 145 -15.78 -8.49 -11.11
CA VAL A 145 -16.02 -7.82 -12.40
C VAL A 145 -17.51 -7.51 -12.50
N LEU A 146 -17.84 -6.25 -12.76
CA LEU A 146 -19.20 -5.80 -13.02
C LEU A 146 -19.43 -5.62 -14.52
N MET A 147 -20.68 -5.75 -14.94
CA MET A 147 -21.12 -5.44 -16.30
C MET A 147 -22.47 -4.74 -16.23
N ALA A 148 -22.60 -3.61 -16.92
CA ALA A 148 -23.87 -2.90 -17.07
C ALA A 148 -24.36 -2.99 -18.52
N LEU A 149 -25.60 -3.44 -18.70
CA LEU A 149 -26.28 -3.46 -20.00
C LEU A 149 -27.63 -2.76 -19.90
N PRO A 150 -28.11 -2.09 -20.96
CA PRO A 150 -29.46 -1.53 -20.98
C PRO A 150 -30.51 -2.60 -20.64
N VAL A 151 -31.61 -2.22 -19.96
CA VAL A 151 -32.61 -3.17 -19.45
C VAL A 151 -33.21 -4.12 -20.50
N ASP A 152 -33.28 -3.68 -21.75
CA ASP A 152 -33.83 -4.45 -22.89
C ASP A 152 -32.81 -5.40 -23.52
N VAL A 153 -31.56 -5.36 -23.06
CA VAL A 153 -30.43 -6.08 -23.64
C VAL A 153 -29.97 -7.17 -22.68
N LYS A 154 -29.88 -8.40 -23.19
CA LYS A 154 -29.40 -9.56 -22.41
C LYS A 154 -27.93 -9.84 -22.67
N PRO A 155 -27.14 -10.28 -21.69
CA PRO A 155 -25.78 -10.78 -21.92
C PRO A 155 -25.73 -11.90 -22.98
N PHE A 156 -24.59 -12.06 -23.64
CA PHE A 156 -24.33 -13.22 -24.49
C PHE A 156 -24.26 -14.48 -23.63
N LEU A 157 -24.54 -15.66 -24.20
CA LEU A 157 -24.58 -16.94 -23.47
C LEU A 157 -23.40 -17.16 -22.52
N PRO A 158 -22.12 -17.03 -22.93
CA PRO A 158 -21.01 -17.32 -22.02
C PRO A 158 -20.89 -16.34 -20.84
N LEU A 159 -21.33 -15.09 -21.00
CA LEU A 159 -21.36 -14.11 -19.91
C LEU A 159 -22.63 -14.24 -19.05
N ARG A 160 -23.72 -14.74 -19.64
CA ARG A 160 -25.00 -14.93 -18.94
C ARG A 160 -24.90 -16.02 -17.86
N ASP A 161 -24.09 -17.05 -18.13
CA ASP A 161 -23.94 -18.18 -17.22
C ASP A 161 -22.91 -17.90 -16.11
N THR A 162 -22.05 -16.89 -16.28
CA THR A 162 -20.98 -16.53 -15.34
C THR A 162 -21.29 -15.28 -14.51
N PHE A 163 -22.11 -14.36 -15.01
CA PHE A 163 -22.52 -13.15 -14.30
C PHE A 163 -23.91 -13.29 -13.68
N ASP A 164 -23.98 -13.11 -12.37
CA ASP A 164 -25.24 -13.05 -11.64
C ASP A 164 -25.82 -11.62 -11.71
N GLN A 165 -27.07 -11.50 -12.17
CA GLN A 165 -27.75 -10.21 -12.24
C GLN A 165 -28.11 -9.71 -10.83
N LEU A 166 -27.70 -8.48 -10.50
CA LEU A 166 -28.01 -7.85 -9.22
C LEU A 166 -29.45 -7.33 -9.19
N GLU A 167 -30.13 -7.52 -8.06
CA GLU A 167 -31.46 -6.96 -7.83
C GLU A 167 -31.36 -5.53 -7.28
N PRO A 168 -32.03 -4.54 -7.90
CA PRO A 168 -32.05 -3.18 -7.37
C PRO A 168 -32.81 -3.12 -6.05
N LYS A 169 -32.19 -2.57 -5.01
CA LYS A 169 -32.78 -2.30 -3.69
C LYS A 169 -33.85 -1.22 -3.74
N VAL A 170 -33.66 -0.22 -4.60
CA VAL A 170 -34.60 0.88 -4.78
C VAL A 170 -35.47 0.54 -5.98
N ALA A 171 -36.79 0.58 -5.82
CA ALA A 171 -37.77 0.35 -6.89
C ALA A 171 -37.77 1.45 -7.98
N ALA A 172 -36.75 2.31 -7.99
CA ALA A 172 -36.52 3.28 -9.05
C ALA A 172 -36.13 2.55 -10.33
N ALA A 173 -36.67 2.99 -11.45
CA ALA A 173 -36.30 2.46 -12.75
C ALA A 173 -34.87 2.90 -13.08
N VAL A 174 -33.90 2.03 -12.79
CA VAL A 174 -32.53 2.17 -13.27
C VAL A 174 -32.53 1.73 -14.74
N PRO A 175 -31.99 2.54 -15.69
CA PRO A 175 -32.02 2.21 -17.11
C PRO A 175 -31.08 1.05 -17.50
N TYR A 176 -30.32 0.52 -16.54
CA TYR A 176 -29.33 -0.53 -16.72
C TYR A 176 -29.53 -1.69 -15.77
N ASN A 177 -29.34 -2.91 -16.28
CA ASN A 177 -29.14 -4.11 -15.49
C ASN A 177 -27.65 -4.24 -15.16
N VAL A 178 -27.31 -4.31 -13.87
CA VAL A 178 -25.95 -4.59 -13.41
C VAL A 178 -25.83 -6.07 -13.10
N SER A 179 -24.78 -6.70 -13.62
CA SER A 179 -24.45 -8.10 -13.34
C SER A 179 -23.05 -8.19 -12.74
N LEU A 180 -22.84 -9.17 -11.87
CA LEU A 180 -21.63 -9.36 -11.08
C LEU A 180 -21.03 -10.75 -11.33
N CYS A 181 -19.74 -10.78 -11.61
CA CYS A 181 -18.92 -11.97 -11.65
C CYS A 181 -17.90 -11.91 -10.50
N PRO A 182 -18.04 -12.72 -9.44
CA PRO A 182 -17.08 -12.72 -8.33
C PRO A 182 -15.80 -13.48 -8.70
N ARG A 183 -14.66 -13.01 -8.19
CA ARG A 183 -13.34 -13.64 -8.38
C ARG A 183 -13.31 -15.11 -7.99
N ALA A 184 -14.06 -15.49 -6.94
CA ALA A 184 -14.10 -16.84 -6.41
C ALA A 184 -14.53 -17.90 -7.45
N LEU A 185 -15.28 -17.54 -8.51
CA LEU A 185 -15.60 -18.49 -9.58
C LEU A 185 -14.36 -18.96 -10.35
N TYR A 186 -13.30 -18.15 -10.38
CA TYR A 186 -12.09 -18.41 -11.14
C TYR A 186 -10.90 -18.73 -10.24
N LEU A 187 -10.76 -17.99 -9.14
CA LEU A 187 -9.64 -18.03 -8.22
C LEU A 187 -10.18 -17.96 -6.79
N ASP A 188 -10.39 -19.12 -6.19
CA ASP A 188 -10.85 -19.24 -4.80
C ASP A 188 -9.86 -18.63 -3.81
N LYS A 189 -10.38 -18.27 -2.63
CA LYS A 189 -9.56 -17.80 -1.52
C LYS A 189 -8.73 -18.95 -0.95
N LEU A 190 -7.42 -18.73 -0.86
CA LEU A 190 -6.52 -19.74 -0.33
C LEU A 190 -6.78 -19.95 1.17
N HIS A 191 -6.88 -21.21 1.59
CA HIS A 191 -6.95 -21.55 2.99
C HIS A 191 -5.53 -21.61 3.57
N ILE A 192 -5.17 -20.62 4.39
CA ILE A 192 -3.85 -20.57 5.01
C ILE A 192 -3.88 -21.26 6.36
N ARG A 193 -2.97 -22.21 6.57
CA ARG A 193 -2.81 -22.93 7.85
C ARG A 193 -1.35 -23.18 8.17
N LYS A 194 -1.08 -23.62 9.41
CA LYS A 194 0.26 -24.09 9.81
C LYS A 194 0.67 -25.31 8.97
N ALA A 195 1.93 -25.32 8.51
CA ALA A 195 2.54 -26.39 7.76
C ALA A 195 2.68 -27.67 8.61
N ARG A 196 2.56 -28.83 7.97
CA ARG A 196 2.74 -30.17 8.53
C ARG A 196 3.80 -30.90 7.71
N VAL A 197 4.49 -31.85 8.34
CA VAL A 197 5.57 -32.61 7.67
C VAL A 197 5.04 -33.36 6.44
N GLU A 198 3.77 -33.77 6.44
CA GLU A 198 3.09 -34.41 5.31
C GLU A 198 3.00 -33.51 4.06
N ASP A 199 3.01 -32.18 4.24
CA ASP A 199 2.92 -31.21 3.13
C ASP A 199 4.20 -31.20 2.28
N HIS A 200 5.29 -31.80 2.76
CA HIS A 200 6.56 -31.89 2.05
C HIS A 200 6.40 -32.42 0.62
N ASP A 201 5.70 -33.54 0.45
CA ASP A 201 5.61 -34.24 -0.83
C ASP A 201 4.85 -33.43 -1.88
N ASP A 202 3.88 -32.61 -1.44
CA ASP A 202 3.14 -31.69 -2.31
C ASP A 202 3.98 -30.46 -2.70
N LEU A 203 4.86 -30.00 -1.80
CA LEU A 203 5.64 -28.76 -1.97
C LEU A 203 6.94 -28.95 -2.79
N VAL A 204 7.54 -30.14 -2.77
CA VAL A 204 8.74 -30.47 -3.55
C VAL A 204 8.61 -30.10 -5.04
N PRO A 205 7.57 -30.54 -5.78
CA PRO A 205 7.47 -30.23 -7.21
C PRO A 205 7.31 -28.73 -7.49
N ILE A 206 6.64 -27.99 -6.60
CA ILE A 206 6.46 -26.54 -6.71
C ILE A 206 7.83 -25.85 -6.51
N PHE A 207 8.57 -26.30 -5.52
CA PHE A 207 9.88 -25.76 -5.19
C PHE A 207 10.91 -26.00 -6.29
N GLU A 208 10.93 -27.22 -6.88
CA GLU A 208 11.80 -27.57 -8.00
C GLU A 208 11.48 -26.76 -9.26
N MET A 209 10.20 -26.47 -9.53
CA MET A 209 9.78 -25.66 -10.67
C MET A 209 10.26 -24.21 -10.58
N GLN A 210 10.24 -23.64 -9.37
CA GLN A 210 10.66 -22.25 -9.13
C GLN A 210 12.16 -22.11 -8.89
N SER A 211 12.85 -23.17 -8.47
CA SER A 211 14.29 -23.15 -8.27
C SER A 211 14.96 -24.51 -8.47
N GLU A 212 15.51 -24.71 -9.67
CA GLU A 212 16.36 -25.88 -9.96
C GLU A 212 17.62 -25.93 -9.05
N VAL A 213 18.05 -24.79 -8.50
CA VAL A 213 19.34 -24.61 -7.81
C VAL A 213 19.26 -24.89 -6.31
N LEU A 214 18.08 -24.77 -5.69
CA LEU A 214 17.96 -24.85 -4.23
C LEU A 214 17.90 -26.31 -3.72
N THR A 215 17.30 -27.24 -4.45
CA THR A 215 17.30 -28.67 -4.08
C THR A 215 18.72 -29.24 -4.05
N GLU A 216 19.58 -28.81 -4.98
CA GLU A 216 21.02 -29.17 -5.00
C GLU A 216 21.82 -28.56 -3.83
N ARG A 217 21.40 -27.38 -3.34
CA ARG A 217 22.14 -26.60 -2.33
C ARG A 217 21.71 -26.89 -0.89
N TYR A 218 20.43 -27.15 -0.66
CA TYR A 218 19.83 -27.34 0.67
C TYR A 218 19.41 -28.80 0.93
N GLY A 219 19.36 -29.63 -0.11
CA GLY A 219 19.07 -31.07 -0.02
C GLY A 219 17.57 -31.39 -0.02
N GLU A 220 17.26 -32.64 -0.37
CA GLU A 220 15.89 -33.14 -0.59
C GLU A 220 14.98 -33.06 0.65
N TYR A 221 15.54 -32.94 1.86
CA TYR A 221 14.78 -32.91 3.12
C TYR A 221 14.70 -31.53 3.77
N PHE A 222 15.16 -30.47 3.09
CA PHE A 222 15.22 -29.12 3.65
C PHE A 222 13.84 -28.62 4.12
N ILE A 223 12.81 -28.76 3.28
CA ILE A 223 11.45 -28.33 3.58
C ILE A 223 10.90 -29.08 4.80
N ALA A 224 11.11 -30.40 4.86
CA ALA A 224 10.65 -31.21 5.98
C ALA A 224 11.32 -30.81 7.30
N GLN A 225 12.65 -30.57 7.29
CA GLN A 225 13.39 -30.15 8.47
C GLN A 225 12.94 -28.77 8.96
N MET A 226 12.74 -27.82 8.05
CA MET A 226 12.26 -26.48 8.39
C MET A 226 10.83 -26.50 8.97
N ILE A 227 9.96 -27.37 8.44
CA ILE A 227 8.60 -27.57 8.98
C ILE A 227 8.65 -28.30 10.34
N GLU A 228 9.57 -29.23 10.54
CA GLU A 228 9.74 -29.97 11.80
C GLU A 228 10.30 -29.08 12.92
N SER A 229 11.21 -28.15 12.58
CA SER A 229 11.87 -27.25 13.54
C SER A 229 11.09 -25.97 13.86
N GLN A 230 9.78 -25.94 13.64
CA GLN A 230 8.95 -24.78 13.96
C GLN A 230 8.84 -24.55 15.48
N ASP A 231 9.01 -23.31 15.92
CA ASP A 231 8.88 -22.88 17.31
C ASP A 231 8.04 -21.59 17.44
N GLU A 232 8.22 -20.83 18.53
CA GLU A 232 7.50 -19.57 18.74
C GLU A 232 8.00 -18.46 17.81
N GLU A 233 9.29 -18.47 17.47
CA GLU A 233 9.98 -17.46 16.67
C GLU A 233 9.96 -17.80 15.17
N ASN A 234 10.01 -19.08 14.83
CA ASN A 234 10.09 -19.59 13.46
C ASN A 234 8.86 -20.44 13.13
N LYS A 235 8.03 -19.98 12.19
CA LYS A 235 6.77 -20.64 11.80
C LYS A 235 6.70 -20.83 10.29
N ALA A 236 6.07 -21.92 9.87
CA ALA A 236 5.81 -22.21 8.47
C ALA A 236 4.30 -22.30 8.22
N LEU A 237 3.83 -21.60 7.21
CA LEU A 237 2.44 -21.57 6.77
C LEU A 237 2.33 -22.19 5.37
N VAL A 238 1.26 -22.90 5.11
CA VAL A 238 0.93 -23.44 3.78
C VAL A 238 -0.41 -22.91 3.31
N ALA A 239 -0.52 -22.71 2.00
CA ALA A 239 -1.79 -22.54 1.32
C ALA A 239 -2.33 -23.91 0.91
N GLU A 240 -3.56 -24.23 1.33
CA GLU A 240 -4.22 -25.49 1.03
C GLU A 240 -5.36 -25.32 0.02
N VAL A 241 -5.40 -26.18 -1.00
CA VAL A 241 -6.50 -26.31 -1.97
C VAL A 241 -6.84 -27.79 -2.10
N GLU A 242 -8.12 -28.14 -1.88
CA GLU A 242 -8.63 -29.52 -1.96
C GLU A 242 -7.81 -30.56 -1.15
N GLY A 243 -7.25 -30.16 0.00
CA GLY A 243 -6.46 -31.04 0.85
C GLY A 243 -4.97 -31.15 0.47
N ARG A 244 -4.50 -30.41 -0.52
CA ARG A 244 -3.09 -30.38 -0.97
C ARG A 244 -2.44 -29.04 -0.68
N ALA A 245 -1.16 -29.06 -0.34
CA ALA A 245 -0.37 -27.84 -0.18
C ALA A 245 0.06 -27.28 -1.55
N VAL A 246 -0.34 -26.04 -1.86
CA VAL A 246 -0.02 -25.37 -3.13
C VAL A 246 0.95 -24.20 -2.96
N GLY A 247 1.43 -23.96 -1.75
CA GLY A 247 2.44 -22.95 -1.46
C GLY A 247 2.87 -22.98 0.00
N LEU A 248 4.05 -22.45 0.26
CA LEU A 248 4.73 -22.41 1.55
C LEU A 248 5.31 -21.02 1.82
N LEU A 249 5.10 -20.53 3.03
CA LEU A 249 5.69 -19.30 3.56
C LEU A 249 6.36 -19.61 4.90
N ALA A 250 7.68 -19.45 4.96
CA ALA A 250 8.46 -19.57 6.19
C ALA A 250 8.76 -18.18 6.76
N LEU A 251 8.62 -18.06 8.08
CA LEU A 251 8.66 -16.82 8.84
C LEU A 251 9.66 -16.96 9.98
N SER A 252 10.37 -15.87 10.30
CA SER A 252 11.25 -15.77 11.46
C SER A 252 11.10 -14.40 12.13
N SER A 253 10.92 -14.36 13.45
CA SER A 253 10.98 -13.12 14.23
C SER A 253 12.35 -12.81 14.82
N GLU A 254 13.35 -13.65 14.56
CA GLU A 254 14.76 -13.39 14.90
C GLU A 254 15.38 -12.44 13.86
N ILE A 255 15.20 -11.13 14.07
CA ILE A 255 15.63 -10.09 13.13
C ILE A 255 16.74 -9.25 13.76
N ASP A 256 17.85 -9.07 13.03
CA ASP A 256 18.88 -8.11 13.38
C ASP A 256 18.46 -6.69 12.98
N VAL A 257 17.68 -6.05 13.85
CA VAL A 257 17.16 -4.70 13.65
C VAL A 257 18.28 -3.67 13.54
N ASN A 258 19.40 -3.84 14.24
CA ASN A 258 20.51 -2.89 14.19
C ASN A 258 21.12 -2.81 12.80
N THR A 259 21.31 -3.97 12.17
CA THR A 259 21.80 -4.03 10.78
C THR A 259 20.81 -3.40 9.81
N LEU A 260 19.50 -3.62 9.99
CA LEU A 260 18.47 -3.00 9.16
C LEU A 260 18.43 -1.48 9.31
N GLN A 261 18.44 -0.96 10.55
CA GLN A 261 18.45 0.48 10.83
C GLN A 261 19.72 1.19 10.29
N ALA A 262 20.87 0.51 10.32
CA ALA A 262 22.10 1.03 9.74
C ALA A 262 22.07 1.06 8.20
N SER A 263 21.30 0.16 7.58
CA SER A 263 21.31 -0.08 6.13
C SER A 263 20.15 0.60 5.39
N PHE A 264 19.02 0.86 6.05
CA PHE A 264 17.78 1.33 5.43
C PHE A 264 17.19 2.53 6.17
N ASP A 265 16.37 3.31 5.45
CA ASP A 265 15.61 4.40 6.05
C ASP A 265 14.31 3.88 6.66
N LEU A 266 14.35 3.64 7.97
CA LEU A 266 13.23 3.11 8.77
C LEU A 266 12.65 4.15 9.72
N GLU A 267 13.01 5.43 9.58
CA GLU A 267 12.58 6.50 10.49
C GLU A 267 11.06 6.65 10.51
N ALA A 268 10.43 6.58 9.34
CA ALA A 268 8.98 6.62 9.20
C ALA A 268 8.21 5.43 9.81
N PHE A 269 8.93 4.41 10.30
CA PHE A 269 8.38 3.19 10.89
C PHE A 269 8.93 2.95 12.30
N ASP A 270 9.33 4.03 13.00
CA ASP A 270 9.89 3.99 14.35
C ASP A 270 11.08 3.03 14.49
N GLY A 271 11.82 2.80 13.40
CA GLY A 271 12.93 1.86 13.38
C GLY A 271 12.54 0.39 13.62
N LEU A 272 11.26 0.01 13.46
CA LEU A 272 10.72 -1.34 13.69
C LEU A 272 10.74 -1.80 15.15
N VAL A 273 10.89 -0.86 16.09
CA VAL A 273 10.95 -1.14 17.51
C VAL A 273 9.88 -0.39 18.27
N THR A 274 9.36 -1.03 19.30
CA THR A 274 8.54 -0.36 20.31
C THR A 274 9.11 -0.59 21.69
N ALA A 275 8.85 0.39 22.54
CA ALA A 275 9.22 0.41 23.93
C ALA A 275 7.95 0.46 24.78
N ASP A 276 8.04 0.03 26.03
CA ASP A 276 6.95 0.15 26.98
C ASP A 276 6.63 1.64 27.20
N GLU A 277 5.34 2.01 27.15
CA GLU A 277 4.89 3.39 27.34
C GLU A 277 5.31 3.93 28.72
N ASP A 278 5.33 3.09 29.76
CA ASP A 278 5.76 3.51 31.09
C ASP A 278 7.28 3.80 31.13
N GLU A 279 8.08 3.03 30.39
CA GLU A 279 9.52 3.27 30.23
C GLU A 279 9.79 4.55 29.43
N LEU A 280 9.04 4.79 28.34
CA LEU A 280 9.13 6.02 27.56
C LEU A 280 8.76 7.25 28.38
N VAL A 281 7.65 7.21 29.12
CA VAL A 281 7.21 8.30 30.00
C VAL A 281 8.21 8.52 31.14
N ALA A 282 8.79 7.46 31.70
CA ALA A 282 9.84 7.57 32.71
C ALA A 282 11.10 8.24 32.14
N ALA A 283 11.54 7.84 30.95
CA ALA A 283 12.69 8.40 30.26
C ALA A 283 12.48 9.89 29.89
N GLU A 284 11.31 10.27 29.40
CA GLU A 284 10.96 11.68 29.14
C GLU A 284 10.99 12.51 30.43
N LYS A 285 10.41 12.00 31.52
CA LYS A 285 10.45 12.68 32.83
C LYS A 285 11.86 12.77 33.39
N ALA A 286 12.69 11.77 33.16
CA ALA A 286 14.10 11.79 33.55
C ALA A 286 14.87 12.84 32.74
N ARG A 287 14.66 12.89 31.42
CA ARG A 287 15.26 13.90 30.52
C ARG A 287 14.84 15.33 30.88
N ALA A 288 13.58 15.55 31.20
CA ALA A 288 13.09 16.85 31.65
C ALA A 288 13.75 17.28 32.98
N ARG A 289 13.91 16.35 33.94
CA ARG A 289 14.62 16.60 35.20
C ARG A 289 16.10 16.93 34.96
N ALA A 290 16.75 16.25 34.01
CA ALA A 290 18.13 16.54 33.63
C ALA A 290 18.29 17.92 32.99
N ASP A 291 17.39 18.30 32.08
CA ASP A 291 17.38 19.63 31.45
C ASP A 291 17.16 20.75 32.48
N GLU A 292 16.28 20.53 33.46
CA GLU A 292 16.08 21.44 34.60
C GLU A 292 17.33 21.55 35.48
N ALA A 293 17.98 20.42 35.79
CA ALA A 293 19.21 20.40 36.58
C ALA A 293 20.37 21.09 35.83
N GLU A 294 20.49 20.89 34.52
CA GLU A 294 21.50 21.55 33.69
C GLU A 294 21.26 23.06 33.60
N ARG A 295 20.01 23.51 33.46
CA ARG A 295 19.65 24.94 33.52
C ARG A 295 19.98 25.53 34.89
N ALA A 296 19.64 24.85 35.98
CA ALA A 296 19.96 25.29 37.33
C ALA A 296 21.48 25.39 37.56
N ALA A 297 22.28 24.47 37.02
CA ALA A 297 23.74 24.54 37.08
C ALA A 297 24.30 25.72 36.27
N LYS A 298 23.77 25.98 35.07
CA LYS A 298 24.13 27.16 34.25
C LYS A 298 23.81 28.48 34.96
N ASP A 299 22.62 28.58 35.57
CA ASP A 299 22.20 29.76 36.31
C ASP A 299 23.06 29.97 37.57
N ALA A 300 23.35 28.92 38.33
CA ALA A 300 24.20 28.99 39.52
C ALA A 300 25.64 29.42 39.18
N ARG A 301 26.17 28.99 38.03
CA ARG A 301 27.48 29.41 37.52
C ARG A 301 27.50 30.88 37.09
N ALA A 302 26.41 31.40 36.54
CA ALA A 302 26.28 32.80 36.12
C ALA A 302 26.24 33.78 37.30
N VAL A 303 25.84 33.32 38.49
CA VAL A 303 25.77 34.14 39.72
C VAL A 303 27.16 34.34 40.36
N ILE A 304 28.19 33.58 39.95
CA ILE A 304 29.56 33.75 40.42
C ILE A 304 30.08 35.10 39.88
N PRO A 305 30.29 36.13 40.72
CA PRO A 305 30.77 37.42 40.26
C PRO A 305 32.19 37.26 39.67
N PRO A 306 32.54 37.98 38.59
CA PRO A 306 33.93 38.15 38.20
C PRO A 306 34.70 38.78 39.36
N ASP A 307 36.00 38.50 39.40
CA ASP A 307 36.92 38.86 40.48
C ASP A 307 37.14 40.38 40.57
N GLU A 308 36.10 41.14 40.93
CA GLU A 308 36.21 42.56 41.26
C GLU A 308 36.36 42.70 42.78
N SER A 309 37.58 43.04 43.18
CA SER A 309 37.88 43.53 44.51
C SER A 309 37.04 44.77 44.82
N PRO A 310 36.47 44.92 46.02
CA PRO A 310 35.68 46.08 46.37
C PRO A 310 36.54 47.35 46.24
N THR A 311 36.10 48.33 45.44
CA THR A 311 36.69 49.66 45.44
C THR A 311 36.39 50.32 46.78
N LEU A 312 37.43 50.48 47.59
CA LEU A 312 37.40 51.24 48.84
C LEU A 312 37.25 52.73 48.50
N ASP A 313 36.19 53.37 48.96
CA ASP A 313 36.07 54.83 48.96
C ASP A 313 36.80 55.35 50.21
N GLU A 314 37.89 56.10 50.02
CA GLU A 314 38.67 56.67 51.12
C GLU A 314 37.93 57.87 51.72
N GLY A 315 37.20 57.67 52.83
CA GLY A 315 36.45 58.76 53.48
C GLY A 315 36.12 58.57 54.96
N GLU A 316 37.00 59.09 55.81
CA GLU A 316 36.83 59.52 57.22
C GLU A 316 36.94 58.49 58.38
N GLU A 317 37.95 58.76 59.25
CA GLU A 317 38.36 57.97 60.40
C GLU A 317 37.38 58.02 61.58
N GLY A 318 36.90 56.86 62.03
CA GLY A 318 36.38 56.68 63.39
C GLY A 318 35.47 55.45 63.55
N ASP A 319 35.97 54.39 64.21
CA ASP A 319 35.23 53.15 64.54
C ASP A 319 34.79 52.25 63.35
N GLU A 320 35.30 52.48 62.14
CA GLU A 320 34.92 51.72 60.94
C GLU A 320 35.76 50.45 60.66
N ALA A 321 36.95 50.29 61.26
CA ALA A 321 37.83 49.14 60.98
C ALA A 321 37.27 47.78 61.44
N LEU A 322 36.35 47.75 62.42
CA LEU A 322 35.63 46.54 62.81
C LEU A 322 34.50 46.23 61.81
N ALA A 323 33.81 47.27 61.33
CA ALA A 323 32.74 47.16 60.34
C ALA A 323 33.27 46.72 58.97
N GLU A 324 34.43 47.22 58.53
CA GLU A 324 35.12 46.81 57.30
C GLU A 324 35.58 45.34 57.32
N ARG A 325 36.06 44.87 58.48
CA ARG A 325 36.41 43.45 58.66
C ARG A 325 35.16 42.56 58.67
N GLU A 326 34.06 43.01 59.26
CA GLU A 326 32.79 42.29 59.23
C GLU A 326 32.17 42.26 57.81
N THR A 327 32.28 43.34 57.03
CA THR A 327 31.76 43.39 55.65
C THR A 327 32.60 42.56 54.69
N ALA A 328 33.93 42.60 54.79
CA ALA A 328 34.83 41.74 54.02
C ALA A 328 34.62 40.25 54.35
N ALA A 329 34.48 39.91 55.64
CA ALA A 329 34.17 38.54 56.06
C ALA A 329 32.79 38.06 55.57
N ARG A 330 31.76 38.93 55.56
CA ARG A 330 30.44 38.63 54.99
C ARG A 330 30.48 38.46 53.47
N PHE A 331 31.31 39.22 52.76
CA PHE A 331 31.48 39.12 51.30
C PHE A 331 32.14 37.80 50.92
N GLU A 332 33.21 37.42 51.62
CA GLU A 332 33.91 36.16 51.38
C GLU A 332 33.07 34.94 51.79
N ALA A 333 32.31 35.04 52.89
CA ALA A 333 31.33 34.02 53.28
C ALA A 333 30.22 33.88 52.22
N ARG A 334 29.74 34.97 51.64
CA ARG A 334 28.73 34.95 50.56
C ARG A 334 29.28 34.37 49.27
N ARG A 335 30.52 34.70 48.90
CA ARG A 335 31.22 34.15 47.72
C ARG A 335 31.47 32.64 47.87
N SER A 336 31.90 32.21 49.06
CA SER A 336 32.05 30.79 49.40
C SER A 336 30.71 30.04 49.35
N ALA A 337 29.64 30.64 49.87
CA ALA A 337 28.30 30.06 49.80
C ALA A 337 27.77 29.95 48.36
N VAL A 338 27.99 30.96 47.51
CA VAL A 338 27.61 30.93 46.08
C VAL A 338 28.43 29.88 45.32
N ALA A 339 29.74 29.78 45.58
CA ALA A 339 30.59 28.77 44.96
C ALA A 339 30.23 27.34 45.41
N ALA A 340 29.87 27.15 46.68
CA ALA A 340 29.39 25.87 47.20
C ALA A 340 28.03 25.49 46.59
N ALA A 341 27.13 26.47 46.40
CA ALA A 341 25.85 26.25 45.73
C ALA A 341 26.00 25.90 44.24
N ALA A 342 26.92 26.55 43.52
CA ALA A 342 27.23 26.23 42.13
C ALA A 342 27.81 24.81 41.99
N LYS A 343 28.73 24.43 42.89
CA LYS A 343 29.29 23.07 42.91
C LYS A 343 28.23 22.02 43.22
N ALA A 344 27.34 22.27 44.18
CA ALA A 344 26.25 21.36 44.51
C ALA A 344 25.24 21.21 43.35
N ALA A 345 24.97 22.28 42.60
CA ALA A 345 24.12 22.24 41.41
C ALA A 345 24.76 21.44 40.27
N GLU A 346 26.08 21.55 40.08
CA GLU A 346 26.83 20.77 39.08
C GLU A 346 26.89 19.28 39.45
N GLU A 347 27.13 18.94 40.72
CA GLU A 347 27.08 17.55 41.21
C GLU A 347 25.67 16.95 41.08
N ALA A 348 24.61 17.73 41.31
CA ALA A 348 23.24 17.30 41.11
C ALA A 348 22.90 17.08 39.61
N ALA A 349 23.40 17.94 38.71
CA ALA A 349 23.21 17.76 37.27
C ALA A 349 23.91 16.50 36.73
N VAL A 350 25.11 16.19 37.24
CA VAL A 350 25.83 14.96 36.88
C VAL A 350 25.10 13.72 37.42
N ALA A 351 24.60 13.77 38.66
CA ALA A 351 23.83 12.67 39.24
C ALA A 351 22.53 12.39 38.48
N GLU A 352 21.80 13.45 38.08
CA GLU A 352 20.60 13.25 37.27
C GLU A 352 20.92 12.78 35.86
N ALA A 353 22.01 13.22 35.24
CA ALA A 353 22.44 12.69 33.95
C ALA A 353 22.82 11.20 34.01
N GLU A 354 23.45 10.75 35.09
CA GLU A 354 23.73 9.32 35.32
C GLU A 354 22.45 8.52 35.60
N ALA A 355 21.50 9.09 36.36
CA ALA A 355 20.19 8.48 36.58
C ALA A 355 19.38 8.37 35.29
N VAL A 356 19.42 9.39 34.41
CA VAL A 356 18.84 9.33 33.06
C VAL A 356 19.50 8.23 32.24
N ALA A 357 20.82 8.09 32.27
CA ALA A 357 21.50 7.03 31.51
C ALA A 357 21.11 5.62 31.99
N ALA A 358 20.78 5.46 33.28
CA ALA A 358 20.30 4.20 33.85
C ALA A 358 18.79 3.96 33.60
N GLU A 359 17.95 5.00 33.68
CA GLU A 359 16.50 4.94 33.43
C GLU A 359 16.16 4.96 31.93
N ALA A 360 17.05 5.45 31.08
CA ALA A 360 16.93 5.43 29.61
C ALA A 360 17.44 4.13 28.97
N ALA A 361 17.75 3.10 29.78
CA ALA A 361 17.93 1.73 29.30
C ALA A 361 16.56 1.13 28.92
N ILE A 362 15.89 1.77 27.97
CA ILE A 362 14.60 1.37 27.45
C ILE A 362 14.76 0.03 26.75
N THR A 363 13.90 -0.92 27.10
CA THR A 363 13.91 -2.23 26.44
C THR A 363 13.12 -2.15 25.15
N TYR A 364 13.82 -2.12 24.03
CA TYR A 364 13.20 -2.14 22.72
C TYR A 364 12.86 -3.56 22.30
N THR A 365 11.60 -3.78 21.89
CA THR A 365 11.13 -5.03 21.31
C THR A 365 10.91 -4.86 19.81
N CYS A 366 11.30 -5.87 19.03
CA CYS A 366 11.09 -5.84 17.59
C CYS A 366 9.64 -6.21 17.25
N GLU A 367 8.96 -5.37 16.46
CA GLU A 367 7.56 -5.60 16.02
C GLU A 367 7.46 -6.27 14.65
N ALA A 368 8.59 -6.71 14.09
CA ALA A 368 8.65 -7.28 12.75
C ALA A 368 8.77 -8.80 12.75
N VAL A 369 8.32 -9.42 11.66
CA VAL A 369 8.58 -10.80 11.27
C VAL A 369 9.13 -10.80 9.84
N ALA A 370 10.17 -11.58 9.56
CA ALA A 370 10.79 -11.67 8.26
C ALA A 370 10.34 -12.94 7.53
N ILE A 371 10.03 -12.81 6.24
CA ILE A 371 9.81 -13.94 5.34
C ILE A 371 11.18 -14.47 4.92
N SER A 372 11.50 -15.70 5.35
CA SER A 372 12.77 -16.36 5.04
C SER A 372 12.70 -17.23 3.78
N LEU A 373 11.52 -17.77 3.49
CA LEU A 373 11.27 -18.58 2.30
C LEU A 373 9.83 -18.37 1.83
N PHE A 374 9.65 -18.24 0.52
CA PHE A 374 8.35 -18.17 -0.12
C PHE A 374 8.37 -18.99 -1.41
N CYS A 375 7.38 -19.87 -1.59
CA CYS A 375 7.09 -20.53 -2.86
C CYS A 375 5.58 -20.77 -2.96
N ILE A 376 5.05 -20.71 -4.17
CA ILE A 376 3.63 -20.93 -4.44
C ILE A 376 3.48 -21.40 -5.87
N ASP A 377 2.58 -22.32 -6.17
CA ASP A 377 2.28 -22.70 -7.55
C ASP A 377 1.81 -21.49 -8.36
N ASP A 378 2.37 -21.33 -9.57
CA ASP A 378 2.13 -20.19 -10.47
C ASP A 378 0.63 -19.94 -10.73
N SER A 379 -0.19 -20.99 -10.71
CA SER A 379 -1.64 -20.89 -10.91
C SER A 379 -2.34 -20.13 -9.78
N PHE A 380 -1.75 -20.11 -8.59
CA PHE A 380 -2.27 -19.46 -7.38
C PHE A 380 -1.47 -18.23 -6.96
N GLU A 381 -0.43 -17.85 -7.71
CA GLU A 381 0.48 -16.75 -7.38
C GLU A 381 -0.26 -15.41 -7.15
N SER A 382 -1.30 -15.14 -7.94
CA SER A 382 -2.15 -13.95 -7.79
C SER A 382 -2.93 -13.89 -6.45
N ARG A 383 -3.02 -15.00 -5.72
CA ARG A 383 -3.65 -15.11 -4.39
C ARG A 383 -2.65 -15.09 -3.24
N SER A 384 -1.36 -14.90 -3.52
CA SER A 384 -0.29 -14.90 -2.52
C SER A 384 -0.51 -13.89 -1.37
N ARG A 385 -1.22 -12.78 -1.60
CA ARG A 385 -1.64 -11.82 -0.56
C ARG A 385 -2.45 -12.48 0.58
N ASP A 386 -3.17 -13.57 0.32
CA ASP A 386 -3.94 -14.30 1.33
C ASP A 386 -3.04 -14.81 2.48
N PHE A 387 -1.75 -15.07 2.22
CA PHE A 387 -0.79 -15.47 3.26
C PHE A 387 -0.65 -14.42 4.37
N LEU A 388 -0.73 -13.12 4.06
CA LEU A 388 -0.52 -12.05 5.04
C LEU A 388 -1.52 -12.13 6.21
N ALA A 389 -2.77 -12.49 5.92
CA ALA A 389 -3.77 -12.73 6.97
C ALA A 389 -3.36 -13.90 7.89
N GLY A 390 -2.75 -14.95 7.32
CA GLY A 390 -2.18 -16.06 8.07
C GLY A 390 -0.95 -15.66 8.91
N VAL A 391 -0.09 -14.77 8.39
CA VAL A 391 1.08 -14.25 9.12
C VAL A 391 0.65 -13.54 10.40
N PHE A 392 -0.27 -12.58 10.30
CA PHE A 392 -0.75 -11.83 11.48
C PHE A 392 -1.61 -12.68 12.44
N ALA A 393 -2.25 -13.74 11.94
CA ALA A 393 -2.89 -14.72 12.82
C ALA A 393 -1.87 -15.58 13.59
N ALA A 394 -0.72 -15.89 12.97
CA ALA A 394 0.36 -16.65 13.58
C ALA A 394 1.22 -15.81 14.55
N TYR A 395 1.33 -14.50 14.31
CA TYR A 395 2.04 -13.53 15.13
C TYR A 395 1.15 -12.30 15.47
N PRO A 396 0.22 -12.43 16.44
CA PRO A 396 -0.74 -11.36 16.73
C PRO A 396 -0.12 -10.06 17.26
N GLU A 397 1.04 -10.16 17.91
CA GLU A 397 1.79 -9.05 18.52
C GLU A 397 2.64 -8.27 17.50
N LYS A 398 2.89 -8.84 16.31
CA LYS A 398 3.78 -8.23 15.31
C LYS A 398 2.97 -7.32 14.38
N LYS A 399 3.52 -6.16 14.05
CA LYS A 399 2.90 -5.16 13.16
C LYS A 399 3.49 -5.15 11.76
N TYR A 400 4.75 -5.57 11.61
CA TYR A 400 5.47 -5.49 10.34
C TYR A 400 5.83 -6.87 9.80
N VAL A 401 5.73 -7.03 8.49
CA VAL A 401 6.27 -8.17 7.74
C VAL A 401 7.37 -7.65 6.83
N LEU A 402 8.55 -8.25 6.90
CA LEU A 402 9.72 -7.88 6.10
C LEU A 402 10.00 -8.95 5.06
N LEU A 403 10.47 -8.54 3.90
CA LEU A 403 10.93 -9.42 2.84
C LEU A 403 12.17 -8.80 2.19
N THR A 404 13.27 -9.55 2.18
CA THR A 404 14.50 -9.13 1.50
C THR A 404 14.71 -9.95 0.24
N VAL A 405 14.83 -9.29 -0.91
CA VAL A 405 15.05 -9.97 -2.19
C VAL A 405 16.29 -9.40 -2.91
N PRO A 406 17.04 -10.23 -3.67
CA PRO A 406 18.11 -9.74 -4.52
C PRO A 406 17.61 -8.74 -5.57
N HIS A 407 18.46 -7.78 -5.96
CA HIS A 407 18.13 -6.75 -6.97
C HIS A 407 17.74 -7.29 -8.36
N ALA A 408 18.13 -8.52 -8.68
CA ALA A 408 17.84 -9.15 -9.98
C ALA A 408 16.51 -9.91 -9.99
N THR A 409 15.81 -9.98 -8.85
CA THR A 409 14.55 -10.72 -8.72
C THR A 409 13.44 -9.92 -9.41
N ALA A 410 12.65 -10.58 -10.27
CA ALA A 410 11.47 -9.96 -10.85
C ALA A 410 10.41 -9.70 -9.79
N GLU A 411 9.62 -8.64 -9.96
CA GLU A 411 8.47 -8.39 -9.09
C GLU A 411 7.40 -9.47 -9.29
N PHE A 412 6.92 -10.04 -8.19
CA PHE A 412 5.81 -11.00 -8.15
C PHE A 412 4.63 -10.42 -7.35
N PRO A 413 3.40 -10.96 -7.50
CA PRO A 413 2.18 -10.39 -6.92
C PRO A 413 2.24 -10.09 -5.41
N LEU A 414 2.89 -10.95 -4.61
CA LEU A 414 3.06 -10.69 -3.18
C LEU A 414 3.96 -9.47 -2.95
N LEU A 415 5.07 -9.36 -3.68
CA LEU A 415 6.01 -8.24 -3.55
C LEU A 415 5.36 -6.90 -3.88
N ALA A 416 4.44 -6.88 -4.85
CA ALA A 416 3.69 -5.69 -5.23
C ALA A 416 2.78 -5.14 -4.12
N THR A 417 2.48 -5.93 -3.09
CA THR A 417 1.73 -5.46 -1.90
C THR A 417 2.60 -4.78 -0.86
N PHE A 418 3.93 -4.98 -0.91
CA PHE A 418 4.88 -4.42 0.05
C PHE A 418 5.38 -3.07 -0.44
N GLN A 419 5.75 -2.21 0.50
CA GLN A 419 6.49 -1.00 0.21
C GLN A 419 7.99 -1.30 0.15
N GLN A 420 8.65 -0.83 -0.91
CA GLN A 420 10.11 -0.84 -0.97
C GLN A 420 10.69 0.27 -0.09
N ILE A 421 11.67 -0.09 0.75
CA ILE A 421 12.36 0.85 1.63
C ILE A 421 13.68 1.29 0.99
N GLU A 422 13.95 2.59 1.04
CA GLU A 422 15.18 3.15 0.48
C GLU A 422 16.41 2.76 1.33
N PRO A 423 17.50 2.29 0.69
CA PRO A 423 18.75 2.05 1.38
C PRO A 423 19.44 3.36 1.73
N ARG A 424 20.10 3.41 2.90
CA ARG A 424 20.93 4.55 3.28
C ARG A 424 22.14 4.68 2.34
N PRO A 425 22.66 5.90 2.07
CA PRO A 425 23.78 6.09 1.14
C PRO A 425 25.07 5.32 1.47
N ALA A 426 25.25 4.89 2.72
CA ALA A 426 26.40 4.12 3.18
C ALA A 426 26.13 2.60 3.29
N SER A 427 24.95 2.15 2.85
CA SER A 427 24.54 0.75 2.95
C SER A 427 25.40 -0.15 2.08
N ALA A 428 25.89 -1.23 2.66
CA ALA A 428 26.58 -2.31 1.96
C ALA A 428 25.68 -3.54 1.79
N PHE A 429 24.36 -3.38 1.96
CA PHE A 429 23.41 -4.47 1.90
C PHE A 429 23.05 -4.80 0.44
N ASP A 430 23.34 -6.02 0.00
CA ASP A 430 23.21 -6.45 -1.40
C ASP A 430 21.76 -6.80 -1.83
N HIS A 431 20.78 -6.54 -0.97
CA HIS A 431 19.37 -6.88 -1.18
C HIS A 431 18.48 -5.65 -1.01
N VAL A 432 17.29 -5.71 -1.60
CA VAL A 432 16.23 -4.72 -1.42
C VAL A 432 15.35 -5.15 -0.26
N LEU A 433 15.04 -4.22 0.65
CA LEU A 433 14.10 -4.44 1.75
C LEU A 433 12.70 -4.00 1.33
N TYR A 434 11.76 -4.90 1.50
CA TYR A 434 10.34 -4.68 1.37
C TYR A 434 9.67 -4.81 2.74
N LEU A 435 8.74 -3.91 3.04
CA LEU A 435 8.04 -3.81 4.31
C LEU A 435 6.53 -3.76 4.07
N PHE A 436 5.79 -4.54 4.87
CA PHE A 436 4.34 -4.52 4.89
C PHE A 436 3.85 -4.30 6.32
N HIS A 437 3.06 -3.25 6.54
CA HIS A 437 2.45 -2.96 7.84
C HIS A 437 1.06 -3.59 7.96
N ARG A 438 0.69 -4.07 9.15
CA ARG A 438 -0.60 -4.72 9.42
C ARG A 438 -1.80 -3.88 8.97
N ASP A 439 -1.77 -2.57 9.21
CA ASP A 439 -2.88 -1.68 8.86
C ASP A 439 -3.02 -1.47 7.35
N ALA A 440 -2.01 -1.79 6.54
CA ALA A 440 -2.15 -1.82 5.09
C ALA A 440 -3.12 -2.92 4.61
N MET A 441 -3.51 -3.87 5.47
CA MET A 441 -4.65 -4.76 5.19
C MET A 441 -5.97 -3.98 5.04
N LEU A 442 -6.06 -2.77 5.61
CA LEU A 442 -7.21 -1.86 5.48
C LEU A 442 -7.18 -1.03 4.20
N SER A 443 -6.19 -1.19 3.32
CA SER A 443 -6.14 -0.49 2.03
C SER A 443 -7.45 -0.50 1.23
N PRO A 444 -8.23 -1.61 1.18
CA PRO A 444 -9.53 -1.61 0.48
C PRO A 444 -10.59 -0.70 1.12
N ALA A 445 -10.40 -0.27 2.37
CA ALA A 445 -11.29 0.63 3.09
C ALA A 445 -10.89 2.11 2.96
N LEU A 446 -9.81 2.42 2.26
CA LEU A 446 -9.43 3.79 1.93
C LEU A 446 -10.53 4.43 1.09
N LYS A 447 -10.87 5.68 1.43
CA LYS A 447 -11.82 6.48 0.69
C LYS A 447 -11.15 7.77 0.25
N LEU A 448 -11.28 8.08 -1.03
CA LEU A 448 -10.92 9.38 -1.55
C LEU A 448 -12.16 10.27 -1.56
N ARG A 449 -12.02 11.51 -1.11
CA ARG A 449 -13.08 12.52 -1.22
C ARG A 449 -12.50 13.91 -1.46
N LEU A 450 -13.32 14.78 -2.03
CA LEU A 450 -12.97 16.20 -2.11
C LEU A 450 -12.74 16.77 -0.71
N ALA A 451 -11.70 17.58 -0.61
CA ALA A 451 -11.32 18.26 0.62
C ALA A 451 -12.37 19.31 1.00
N SER A 452 -12.58 19.47 2.30
CA SER A 452 -13.40 20.54 2.86
C SER A 452 -12.55 21.49 3.69
N PRO A 453 -12.99 22.74 3.91
CA PRO A 453 -12.30 23.66 4.81
C PRO A 453 -12.14 23.14 6.25
N ALA A 454 -12.96 22.16 6.67
CA ALA A 454 -12.87 21.53 7.98
C ALA A 454 -11.68 20.57 8.11
N ASP A 455 -11.10 20.14 6.99
CA ASP A 455 -9.95 19.23 6.98
C ASP A 455 -8.62 19.96 7.21
N ALA A 456 -8.62 21.30 7.25
CA ALA A 456 -7.42 22.13 7.34
C ALA A 456 -6.52 21.77 8.54
N ASP A 457 -7.10 21.59 9.73
CA ASP A 457 -6.34 21.26 10.93
C ASP A 457 -5.66 19.87 10.79
N ARG A 458 -6.39 18.89 10.26
CA ARG A 458 -5.89 17.51 10.05
C ARG A 458 -4.83 17.44 8.97
N VAL A 459 -4.98 18.24 7.90
CA VAL A 459 -3.98 18.35 6.84
C VAL A 459 -2.72 19.01 7.36
N SER A 460 -2.85 20.08 8.17
CA SER A 460 -1.68 20.74 8.78
C SER A 460 -0.93 19.83 9.75
N GLU A 461 -1.63 18.94 10.46
CA GLU A 461 -1.01 17.91 11.29
C GLU A 461 -0.21 16.91 10.45
N LEU A 462 -0.78 16.45 9.34
CA LEU A 462 -0.13 15.50 8.42
C LEU A 462 1.08 16.11 7.69
N THR A 463 1.02 17.38 7.29
CA THR A 463 2.06 18.02 6.48
C THR A 463 3.03 18.89 7.27
N GLY A 464 2.84 19.02 8.59
CA GLY A 464 3.55 20.01 9.42
C GLY A 464 5.07 19.83 9.47
N GLU A 465 5.56 18.60 9.29
CA GLU A 465 7.00 18.28 9.29
C GLU A 465 7.64 18.39 7.91
N LEU A 466 6.85 18.65 6.86
CA LEU A 466 7.35 18.76 5.50
C LEU A 466 7.98 20.13 5.23
N ILE A 467 9.02 20.15 4.39
CA ILE A 467 9.76 21.37 4.04
C ILE A 467 8.86 22.41 3.35
N ASN A 468 7.88 21.95 2.58
CA ASN A 468 6.94 22.76 1.80
C ASN A 468 5.55 22.89 2.46
N ALA A 469 5.46 22.73 3.79
CA ALA A 469 4.19 22.80 4.52
C ALA A 469 3.40 24.10 4.28
N GLU A 470 4.09 25.25 4.20
CA GLU A 470 3.45 26.56 3.94
C GLU A 470 2.82 26.61 2.54
N GLU A 471 3.55 26.16 1.51
CA GLU A 471 3.06 26.11 0.12
C GLU A 471 1.86 25.16 -0.04
N ILE A 472 1.92 24.00 0.63
CA ILE A 472 0.83 23.03 0.67
C ILE A 472 -0.42 23.65 1.32
N GLY A 473 -0.25 24.33 2.46
CA GLY A 473 -1.33 25.01 3.17
C GLY A 473 -2.00 26.11 2.34
N ASP A 474 -1.20 26.94 1.65
CA ASP A 474 -1.71 28.00 0.78
C ASP A 474 -2.50 27.43 -0.41
N PHE A 475 -1.97 26.40 -1.06
CA PHE A 475 -2.66 25.74 -2.17
C PHE A 475 -3.96 25.07 -1.71
N PHE A 476 -3.94 24.37 -0.57
CA PHE A 476 -5.13 23.77 0.03
C PHE A 476 -6.21 24.82 0.34
N ALA A 477 -5.81 25.95 0.93
CA ALA A 477 -6.72 27.04 1.24
C ALA A 477 -7.31 27.69 -0.03
N GLU A 478 -6.59 27.69 -1.15
CA GLU A 478 -7.10 28.16 -2.43
C GLU A 478 -8.07 27.16 -3.08
N ALA A 479 -7.72 25.87 -3.10
CA ALA A 479 -8.53 24.80 -3.67
C ALA A 479 -9.86 24.58 -2.91
N THR A 480 -9.89 24.85 -1.60
CA THR A 480 -11.10 24.72 -0.76
C THR A 480 -11.97 25.98 -0.71
N ARG A 481 -11.54 27.09 -1.35
CA ARG A 481 -12.37 28.28 -1.46
C ARG A 481 -13.54 28.01 -2.40
N MET A 482 -14.74 28.37 -1.96
CA MET A 482 -16.00 28.25 -2.69
C MET A 482 -16.09 29.28 -3.83
N VAL A 483 -15.14 29.25 -4.76
CA VAL A 483 -15.17 30.03 -6.01
C VAL A 483 -15.31 29.01 -7.14
N ASP A 484 -16.46 29.02 -7.81
CA ASP A 484 -16.87 28.06 -8.87
C ASP A 484 -15.93 27.96 -10.10
N ASP A 485 -14.77 28.64 -10.10
CA ASP A 485 -13.82 28.77 -11.22
C ASP A 485 -12.36 28.53 -10.81
N SER A 486 -12.10 27.89 -9.65
CA SER A 486 -10.73 27.46 -9.33
C SER A 486 -10.36 26.23 -10.14
N SER A 487 -9.29 26.29 -10.93
CA SER A 487 -8.69 25.12 -11.57
C SER A 487 -8.07 24.16 -10.55
N LYS A 488 -7.88 24.61 -9.32
CA LYS A 488 -7.26 23.86 -8.23
C LYS A 488 -8.26 22.95 -7.56
N LEU A 489 -7.88 21.70 -7.40
CA LEU A 489 -8.63 20.66 -6.70
C LEU A 489 -7.79 20.10 -5.55
N ALA A 490 -8.47 19.78 -4.46
CA ALA A 490 -7.85 19.14 -3.31
C ALA A 490 -8.67 17.91 -2.92
N TYR A 491 -8.00 16.78 -2.78
CA TYR A 491 -8.57 15.53 -2.30
C TYR A 491 -7.89 15.10 -1.01
N VAL A 492 -8.68 14.53 -0.12
CA VAL A 492 -8.23 13.97 1.16
C VAL A 492 -8.47 12.46 1.12
N VAL A 493 -7.47 11.72 1.56
CA VAL A 493 -7.55 10.26 1.71
C VAL A 493 -7.92 9.96 3.15
N GLU A 494 -9.02 9.24 3.34
CA GLU A 494 -9.56 8.91 4.65
C GLU A 494 -9.50 7.40 4.89
N CYS A 495 -8.99 7.01 6.07
CA CYS A 495 -9.08 5.66 6.60
C CYS A 495 -9.73 5.72 7.98
N SER A 496 -10.88 5.06 8.18
CA SER A 496 -11.56 5.01 9.48
C SER A 496 -11.75 6.40 10.15
N GLU A 497 -12.22 7.40 9.41
CA GLU A 497 -12.43 8.80 9.87
C GLU A 497 -11.16 9.63 10.12
N GLN A 498 -9.98 9.05 9.91
CA GLN A 498 -8.69 9.72 10.00
C GLN A 498 -8.17 10.10 8.61
N VAL A 499 -7.62 11.31 8.50
CA VAL A 499 -6.94 11.77 7.28
C VAL A 499 -5.56 11.14 7.23
N VAL A 500 -5.33 10.33 6.21
CA VAL A 500 -4.06 9.59 6.01
C VAL A 500 -3.30 10.05 4.77
N GLY A 501 -3.86 10.94 3.96
CA GLY A 501 -3.23 11.45 2.76
C GLY A 501 -3.90 12.71 2.21
N LEU A 502 -3.16 13.42 1.36
CA LEU A 502 -3.55 14.65 0.68
C LEU A 502 -3.06 14.62 -0.78
N ILE A 503 -3.96 14.96 -1.71
CA ILE A 503 -3.64 15.10 -3.13
C ILE A 503 -4.08 16.49 -3.58
N LEU A 504 -3.16 17.27 -4.12
CA LEU A 504 -3.40 18.61 -4.65
C LEU A 504 -3.14 18.63 -6.15
N LEU A 505 -4.10 19.17 -6.89
CA LEU A 505 -4.13 19.09 -8.34
C LEU A 505 -4.45 20.44 -8.95
N ASP A 506 -3.90 20.72 -10.11
CA ASP A 506 -4.23 21.89 -10.92
C ASP A 506 -4.70 21.47 -12.31
N ALA A 507 -5.96 21.76 -12.63
CA ALA A 507 -6.55 21.51 -13.93
C ALA A 507 -6.12 22.54 -15.00
N ALA A 508 -5.37 23.58 -14.65
CA ALA A 508 -4.87 24.59 -15.58
C ALA A 508 -3.61 24.13 -16.33
N VAL A 509 -3.70 23.01 -17.06
CA VAL A 509 -2.56 22.45 -17.80
C VAL A 509 -2.47 23.01 -19.22
N ASP A 510 -1.31 23.58 -19.57
CA ASP A 510 -1.01 24.00 -20.95
C ASP A 510 -0.46 22.82 -21.78
N VAL A 511 -1.36 21.94 -22.20
CA VAL A 511 -1.04 20.72 -22.97
C VAL A 511 -0.19 21.00 -24.22
N PRO A 512 -0.49 22.03 -25.06
CA PRO A 512 0.36 22.37 -26.21
C PRO A 512 1.81 22.69 -25.86
N SER A 513 2.04 23.40 -24.74
CA SER A 513 3.41 23.69 -24.29
C SER A 513 4.15 22.42 -23.88
N VAL A 514 3.50 21.53 -23.12
CA VAL A 514 4.09 20.24 -22.73
C VAL A 514 4.39 19.38 -23.96
N GLN A 515 3.47 19.30 -24.92
CA GLN A 515 3.66 18.57 -26.18
C GLN A 515 4.85 19.12 -27.00
N SER A 516 5.11 20.43 -26.93
CA SER A 516 6.26 21.03 -27.63
C SER A 516 7.62 20.71 -27.00
N LEU A 517 7.63 20.40 -25.70
CA LEU A 517 8.84 20.14 -24.91
C LEU A 517 9.14 18.64 -24.79
N TYR A 518 8.12 17.80 -24.76
CA TYR A 518 8.21 16.37 -24.48
C TYR A 518 7.58 15.52 -25.58
N ARG A 519 8.10 14.30 -25.79
CA ARG A 519 7.54 13.32 -26.72
C ARG A 519 6.39 12.54 -26.07
N LEU A 520 5.27 13.23 -25.82
CA LEU A 520 4.09 12.61 -25.19
C LEU A 520 3.49 11.47 -26.04
N GLU A 521 3.56 11.59 -27.37
CA GLU A 521 3.01 10.62 -28.33
C GLU A 521 3.72 9.25 -28.32
N ASP A 522 4.88 9.14 -27.66
CA ASP A 522 5.55 7.85 -27.45
C ASP A 522 4.85 7.03 -26.34
N PHE A 523 4.00 7.66 -25.51
CA PHE A 523 3.36 7.05 -24.34
C PHE A 523 1.84 7.08 -24.38
N ILE A 524 1.24 8.13 -24.93
CA ILE A 524 -0.21 8.31 -25.02
C ILE A 524 -0.63 8.78 -26.42
N LEU A 525 -1.80 8.36 -26.87
CA LEU A 525 -2.40 8.84 -28.11
C LEU A 525 -3.19 10.11 -27.86
N LEU A 526 -2.50 11.27 -27.84
CA LEU A 526 -3.11 12.59 -27.56
C LEU A 526 -4.37 12.91 -28.39
N ALA A 527 -4.56 12.31 -29.56
CA ALA A 527 -5.76 12.48 -30.38
C ALA A 527 -7.03 11.90 -29.72
N GLU A 528 -6.88 10.91 -28.85
CA GLU A 528 -7.96 10.25 -28.12
C GLU A 528 -8.29 10.97 -26.79
N HIS A 529 -7.41 11.84 -26.30
CA HIS A 529 -7.58 12.57 -25.04
C HIS A 529 -8.08 14.01 -25.28
N GLU A 530 -9.13 14.43 -24.58
CA GLU A 530 -9.59 15.80 -24.61
C GLU A 530 -8.66 16.72 -23.78
N PRO A 531 -8.48 18.00 -24.15
CA PRO A 531 -7.64 18.94 -23.39
C PRO A 531 -8.02 19.08 -21.90
N ARG A 532 -9.28 18.77 -21.54
CA ARG A 532 -9.80 18.82 -20.16
C ARG A 532 -9.51 17.56 -19.34
N GLN A 533 -8.97 16.51 -19.96
CA GLN A 533 -8.58 15.25 -19.31
C GLN A 533 -7.13 15.29 -18.81
N HIS A 534 -6.46 16.44 -18.89
CA HIS A 534 -5.11 16.63 -18.38
C HIS A 534 -5.15 17.45 -17.08
N ILE A 535 -4.43 16.95 -16.08
CA ILE A 535 -4.32 17.57 -14.76
C ILE A 535 -2.87 17.50 -14.29
N GLU A 536 -2.41 18.54 -13.62
CA GLU A 536 -1.08 18.60 -13.03
C GLU A 536 -1.15 18.18 -11.57
N LEU A 537 -0.38 17.17 -11.19
CA LEU A 537 -0.21 16.73 -9.81
C LEU A 537 0.84 17.62 -9.13
N GLN A 538 0.37 18.52 -8.26
CA GLN A 538 1.25 19.45 -7.52
C GLN A 538 1.84 18.77 -6.28
N THR A 539 0.98 18.13 -5.48
CA THR A 539 1.38 17.49 -4.22
C THR A 539 0.67 16.16 -4.07
N PHE A 540 1.42 15.12 -3.72
CA PHE A 540 0.90 13.82 -3.30
C PHE A 540 1.59 13.42 -1.99
N VAL A 541 0.84 13.48 -0.89
CA VAL A 541 1.31 13.07 0.44
C VAL A 541 0.42 11.94 0.91
N LEU A 542 1.03 10.85 1.36
CA LEU A 542 0.32 9.70 1.90
C LEU A 542 1.13 9.12 3.05
N ASN A 543 0.45 8.70 4.10
CA ASN A 543 1.08 7.96 5.17
C ASN A 543 1.82 6.74 4.59
N PRO A 544 3.12 6.55 4.90
CA PRO A 544 3.94 5.46 4.36
C PRO A 544 3.28 4.09 4.44
N ILE A 545 2.53 3.81 5.50
CA ILE A 545 1.76 2.55 5.68
C ILE A 545 0.91 2.21 4.44
N PHE A 546 0.33 3.21 3.78
CA PHE A 546 -0.57 3.05 2.63
C PHE A 546 0.11 3.34 1.28
N SER A 547 1.44 3.49 1.24
CA SER A 547 2.20 3.85 0.03
C SER A 547 1.93 2.91 -1.16
N ALA A 548 1.78 1.61 -0.91
CA ALA A 548 1.44 0.61 -1.93
C ALA A 548 0.06 0.88 -2.60
N SER A 549 -0.84 1.60 -1.93
CA SER A 549 -2.17 1.98 -2.44
C SER A 549 -2.17 3.26 -3.28
N SER A 550 -1.01 3.90 -3.49
CA SER A 550 -0.87 5.10 -4.32
C SER A 550 -1.44 4.93 -5.73
N ARG A 551 -1.21 3.77 -6.37
CA ARG A 551 -1.75 3.45 -7.70
C ARG A 551 -3.28 3.49 -7.74
N PHE A 552 -3.93 3.04 -6.67
CA PHE A 552 -5.39 3.07 -6.56
C PHE A 552 -5.90 4.51 -6.38
N LEU A 553 -5.27 5.27 -5.49
CA LEU A 553 -5.67 6.65 -5.22
C LEU A 553 -5.52 7.55 -6.45
N LEU A 554 -4.44 7.38 -7.21
CA LEU A 554 -4.23 8.11 -8.47
C LEU A 554 -5.18 7.71 -9.59
N ARG A 555 -5.80 6.52 -9.51
CA ARG A 555 -6.83 6.07 -10.46
C ARG A 555 -8.20 6.65 -10.14
N GLU A 556 -8.47 6.93 -8.86
CA GLU A 556 -9.76 7.46 -8.41
C GLU A 556 -9.87 8.99 -8.60
N VAL A 557 -8.73 9.69 -8.58
CA VAL A 557 -8.57 11.10 -8.97
C VAL A 557 -8.81 11.28 -10.47
#